data_AF-A0A845ZP70-F1
#
_entry.id   AF-A0A845ZP70-F1
#
_cell.length_a   1.000
_cell.length_b   1.000
_cell.length_c   1.000
_cell.angle_alpha   90.00
_cell.angle_beta   90.00
_cell.angle_gamma   90.00
#
_symmetry.space_group_name_H-M   'P 1'
#
loop_
_entity.id
_entity.type
_entity.pdbx_description
1 polymer ?
#
loop_
_entity_poly.entity_id
_entity_poly.type
_entity_poly.pdbx_seq_one_letter_code
_entity_poly.pdbx_strand_id
1 'polypeptide(L)'
;MSFPIAKIRLNKLWLVLLPMGLFFLSIIPLRLAIARHQAPEPQAILVLGGNKDRFKFTAQFSQSHPELDIWVSDYPSNFEHNRQIFRKV
;
A
#
# COMPACT_ATOMS: atom_id res chain seq x y z
N MET A 1 -21.84 -44.48 9.13
CA MET A 1 -20.42 -44.44 8.75
C MET A 1 -19.76 -43.35 9.59
N SER A 2 -19.07 -43.73 10.67
CA SER A 2 -18.52 -42.77 11.65
C SER A 2 -17.08 -42.45 11.25
N PHE A 3 -16.80 -41.21 10.85
CA PHE A 3 -15.44 -40.77 10.56
C PHE A 3 -14.65 -40.69 11.88
N PRO A 4 -13.49 -41.35 12.00
CA PRO A 4 -12.68 -41.26 13.21
C PRO A 4 -12.08 -39.85 13.28
N ILE A 5 -12.56 -39.04 14.22
CA ILE A 5 -11.96 -37.74 14.53
C ILE A 5 -10.63 -38.03 15.23
N ALA A 6 -9.53 -37.90 14.48
CA ALA A 6 -8.19 -38.08 15.00
C ALA A 6 -7.96 -37.13 16.18
N LYS A 7 -7.78 -37.68 17.40
CA LYS A 7 -7.41 -36.89 18.59
C LYS A 7 -5.96 -36.41 18.45
N ILE A 8 -5.76 -35.21 17.91
CA ILE A 8 -4.47 -34.54 17.90
C ILE A 8 -4.07 -34.26 19.35
N ARG A 9 -2.99 -34.90 19.84
CA ARG A 9 -2.42 -34.59 21.17
C ARG A 9 -1.92 -33.14 21.17
N LEU A 10 -2.09 -32.44 22.29
CA LEU A 10 -1.70 -31.03 22.46
C LEU A 10 -0.24 -30.75 22.04
N ASN A 11 0.67 -31.71 22.29
CA ASN A 11 2.07 -31.63 21.89
C ASN A 11 2.33 -31.75 20.37
N LYS A 12 1.29 -31.99 19.56
CA LYS A 12 1.35 -32.07 18.09
C LYS A 12 0.63 -30.90 17.40
N LEU A 13 0.05 -29.96 18.16
CA LEU A 13 -0.60 -28.76 17.59
C LEU A 13 0.36 -27.92 16.72
N TRP A 14 1.64 -27.89 17.08
CA TRP A 14 2.67 -27.20 16.31
C TRP A 14 2.77 -27.67 14.85
N LEU A 15 2.42 -28.92 14.54
CA LEU A 15 2.40 -29.45 13.17
C LEU A 15 1.38 -28.74 12.27
N VAL A 16 0.37 -28.11 12.85
CA VAL A 16 -0.64 -27.33 12.12
C VAL A 16 -0.38 -25.83 12.29
N LEU A 17 -0.03 -25.38 13.50
CA LEU A 17 0.18 -23.97 13.79
C LEU A 17 1.39 -23.39 13.06
N LEU A 18 2.47 -24.15 12.90
CA LEU A 18 3.67 -23.70 12.21
C LEU A 18 3.43 -23.45 10.71
N PRO A 19 2.92 -24.39 9.90
CA PRO A 19 2.62 -24.12 8.50
C PRO A 19 1.52 -23.08 8.34
N MET A 20 0.52 -23.05 9.23
CA MET A 20 -0.51 -22.01 9.21
C MET A 20 0.10 -20.61 9.45
N GLY A 21 0.99 -20.48 10.44
CA GLY A 21 1.72 -19.24 10.70
C GLY A 21 2.59 -18.81 9.52
N LEU A 22 3.36 -19.73 8.94
CA LEU A 22 4.15 -19.48 7.73
C LEU A 22 3.29 -19.03 6.56
N PHE A 23 2.12 -19.66 6.37
CA PHE A 23 1.17 -19.26 5.33
C PHE A 23 0.74 -17.81 5.52
N PHE A 24 0.31 -17.41 6.72
CA PHE A 24 -0.09 -16.02 6.99
C PHE A 24 1.07 -15.03 6.84
N LEU A 25 2.27 -15.38 7.30
CA LEU A 25 3.49 -14.57 7.13
C LEU A 25 3.86 -14.40 5.65
N SER A 26 3.53 -15.38 4.79
CA SER A 26 3.81 -15.33 3.36
C SER A 26 2.84 -14.43 2.56
N ILE A 27 1.65 -14.12 3.09
CA ILE A 27 0.61 -13.37 2.34
C ILE A 27 1.10 -11.99 1.92
N ILE A 28 1.72 -11.24 2.84
CA ILE A 28 2.19 -9.87 2.57
C ILE A 28 3.30 -9.87 1.51
N PRO A 29 4.43 -10.59 1.67
CA PRO A 29 5.51 -10.55 0.67
C PRO A 29 5.06 -11.11 -0.69
N LEU A 30 4.22 -12.14 -0.71
CA LEU A 30 3.70 -12.69 -1.96
C LEU A 30 2.83 -11.67 -2.71
N ARG A 31 1.91 -10.99 -2.00
CA ARG A 31 1.10 -9.92 -2.60
C ARG A 31 1.96 -8.76 -3.09
N LEU A 32 2.99 -8.39 -2.33
CA LEU A 32 3.92 -7.32 -2.72
C LEU A 32 4.72 -7.70 -3.97
N ALA A 33 5.19 -8.95 -4.07
CA ALA A 33 5.89 -9.45 -5.25
C ALA A 33 4.99 -9.44 -6.49
N ILE A 34 3.73 -9.85 -6.35
CA ILE A 34 2.74 -9.79 -7.44
C ILE A 34 2.49 -8.34 -7.84
N ALA A 35 2.27 -7.43 -6.89
CA ALA A 35 2.02 -6.02 -7.17
C ALA A 35 3.20 -5.37 -7.92
N ARG A 36 4.44 -5.64 -7.50
CA ARG A 36 5.66 -5.16 -8.19
C ARG A 36 5.79 -5.68 -9.62
N HIS A 37 5.31 -6.88 -9.90
CA HIS A 37 5.30 -7.42 -11.26
C HIS A 37 4.17 -6.87 -12.13
N GLN A 38 2.98 -6.66 -11.56
CA GLN A 38 1.80 -6.21 -12.32
C GLN A 38 1.78 -4.69 -12.56
N ALA A 39 2.22 -3.91 -11.57
CA ALA A 39 2.29 -2.46 -11.60
C ALA A 39 3.68 -2.03 -11.09
N PRO A 40 4.73 -2.18 -11.92
CA PRO A 40 6.10 -1.81 -11.54
C PRO A 40 6.22 -0.30 -11.27
N GLU A 41 5.41 0.49 -11.96
CA GLU A 41 5.29 1.94 -11.77
C GLU A 41 4.06 2.28 -10.90
N PRO A 42 4.14 3.35 -10.10
CA PRO A 42 2.97 3.86 -9.38
C PRO A 42 1.85 4.22 -10.36
N GLN A 43 0.60 4.12 -9.91
CA GLN A 43 -0.57 4.45 -10.73
C GLN A 43 -1.06 5.89 -10.48
N ALA A 44 -0.73 6.45 -9.31
CA ALA A 44 -1.12 7.78 -8.88
C ALA A 44 -0.22 8.25 -7.72
N ILE A 45 -0.26 9.54 -7.43
CA ILE A 45 0.41 10.16 -6.28
C ILE A 45 -0.66 10.75 -5.35
N LEU A 46 -0.75 10.22 -4.13
CA LEU A 46 -1.61 10.78 -3.08
C LEU A 46 -0.80 11.74 -2.20
N VAL A 47 -1.07 13.03 -2.31
CA VAL A 47 -0.48 14.07 -1.46
C VAL A 47 -1.36 14.31 -0.26
N LEU A 48 -0.82 14.00 0.92
CA LEU A 48 -1.48 14.33 2.17
C LEU A 48 -1.22 15.80 2.54
N GLY A 49 -2.30 16.48 2.93
CA GLY A 49 -2.31 17.87 3.39
C GLY A 49 -1.35 18.14 4.54
N GLY A 50 -1.13 19.42 4.86
CA GLY A 50 -0.20 19.84 5.91
C GLY A 50 1.08 20.47 5.34
N ASN A 51 2.23 19.78 5.40
CA ASN A 51 3.50 20.38 5.00
C ASN A 51 3.55 20.67 3.47
N LYS A 52 3.81 21.93 3.12
CA LYS A 52 3.99 22.46 1.75
C LYS A 52 5.10 21.77 0.97
N ASP A 53 6.12 21.24 1.64
CA ASP A 53 7.23 20.55 0.97
C ASP A 53 6.74 19.29 0.23
N ARG A 54 5.68 18.63 0.73
CA ARG A 54 5.07 17.47 0.05
C ARG A 54 4.43 17.85 -1.28
N PHE A 55 3.77 19.01 -1.31
CA PHE A 55 3.17 19.56 -2.52
C PHE A 55 4.23 19.98 -3.52
N LYS A 56 5.31 20.64 -3.06
CA LYS A 56 6.42 21.04 -3.93
C LYS A 56 7.13 19.83 -4.54
N PHE A 57 7.44 18.82 -3.73
CA PHE A 57 8.01 17.56 -4.21
C PHE A 57 7.08 16.92 -5.25
N THR A 58 5.79 16.82 -4.96
CA THR A 58 4.85 16.18 -5.89
C THR A 58 4.74 16.95 -7.21
N ALA A 59 4.66 18.29 -7.14
CA ALA A 59 4.62 19.14 -8.33
C ALA A 59 5.88 18.99 -9.21
N GLN A 60 7.06 18.85 -8.61
CA GLN A 60 8.31 18.58 -9.33
C GLN A 60 8.34 17.16 -9.90
N PHE A 61 7.96 16.17 -9.09
CA PHE A 61 7.98 14.77 -9.46
C PHE A 61 7.01 14.44 -10.60
N SER A 62 5.86 15.13 -10.67
CA SER A 62 4.89 14.96 -11.75
C SER A 62 5.36 15.53 -13.10
N GLN A 63 6.39 16.39 -13.12
CA GLN A 63 6.95 16.86 -14.40
C GLN A 63 7.67 15.75 -15.17
N SER A 64 8.33 14.84 -14.46
CA SER A 64 8.98 13.68 -15.08
C SER A 64 8.06 12.47 -15.24
N HIS A 65 6.86 12.50 -14.65
CA HIS A 65 5.84 11.43 -14.73
C HIS A 65 4.45 12.03 -15.00
N PRO A 66 4.24 12.69 -16.16
CA PRO A 66 3.01 13.40 -16.48
C PRO A 66 1.77 12.50 -16.58
N GLU A 67 1.97 11.19 -16.71
CA GLU A 67 0.93 10.17 -16.74
C GLU A 67 0.33 9.83 -15.36
N LEU A 68 0.98 10.25 -14.27
CA LEU A 68 0.52 9.94 -12.92
C LEU A 68 -0.55 10.92 -12.45
N ASP A 69 -1.72 10.40 -12.12
CA ASP A 69 -2.78 11.18 -11.49
C ASP A 69 -2.35 11.67 -10.10
N ILE A 70 -2.60 12.94 -9.79
CA ILE A 70 -2.30 13.54 -8.48
C ILE A 70 -3.59 13.70 -7.69
N TRP A 71 -3.68 13.03 -6.55
CA TRP A 71 -4.79 13.17 -5.61
C TRP A 71 -4.35 13.96 -4.38
N VAL A 72 -5.13 14.95 -3.98
CA VAL A 72 -4.82 15.79 -2.82
C VAL A 72 -5.85 15.54 -1.73
N SER A 73 -5.39 15.12 -0.56
CA SER A 73 -6.21 14.95 0.64
C SER A 73 -5.90 16.06 1.64
N ASP A 74 -6.65 17.16 1.60
CA ASP A 74 -6.49 18.31 2.50
C ASP A 74 -7.86 18.97 2.80
N TYR A 75 -7.88 19.95 3.69
CA TYR A 75 -9.05 20.76 3.98
C TYR A 75 -9.39 21.68 2.78
N PRO A 76 -10.68 21.91 2.47
CA PRO A 76 -11.09 22.78 1.37
C PRO A 76 -10.51 24.20 1.44
N SER A 77 -10.27 24.73 2.64
CA SER A 77 -9.65 26.05 2.86
C SER A 77 -8.22 26.16 2.30
N ASN A 78 -7.53 25.03 2.14
CA ASN A 78 -6.14 24.98 1.70
C ASN A 78 -6.01 24.78 0.17
N PHE A 79 -7.11 24.51 -0.54
CA PHE A 79 -7.06 24.11 -1.95
C PHE A 79 -6.48 25.16 -2.87
N GLU A 80 -6.84 26.44 -2.71
CA GLU A 80 -6.25 27.52 -3.51
C GLU A 80 -4.75 27.67 -3.23
N HIS A 81 -4.35 27.60 -1.96
CA HIS A 81 -2.95 27.66 -1.59
C HIS A 81 -2.14 26.51 -2.21
N ASN A 82 -2.67 25.29 -2.14
CA ASN A 82 -2.03 24.10 -2.69
C ASN A 82 -1.95 24.17 -4.22
N ARG A 83 -3.01 24.64 -4.91
CA ARG A 83 -3.01 24.87 -6.36
C ARG A 83 -1.91 25.84 -6.81
N GLN A 84 -1.65 26.88 -6.02
CA GLN A 84 -0.58 27.84 -6.36
C GLN A 84 0.81 27.20 -6.33
N ILE A 85 1.03 26.16 -5.53
CA ILE A 85 2.32 25.45 -5.52
C ILE A 85 2.51 24.74 -6.85
N PHE A 86 1.51 24.00 -7.33
CA PHE A 86 1.56 23.28 -8.62
C PHE A 86 1.72 24.22 -9.83
N ARG A 87 1.21 25.45 -9.77
CA ARG A 87 1.35 26.45 -10.85
C ARG A 87 2.74 27.10 -10.95
N LYS A 88 3.56 26.99 -9.90
CA LYS A 88 4.86 27.69 -9.79
C LYS A 88 6.05 26.82 -10.19
N VAL A 89 5.83 25.54 -10.44
CA VAL A 89 6.88 24.58 -10.78
C VAL A 89 6.92 24.40 -12.29
#